data_AF-A0A3M7H009-F1
#
_entry.id   AF-A0A3M7H009-F1
#
_cell.length_a   1.000
_cell.length_b   1.000
_cell.length_c   1.000
_cell.angle_alpha   90.00
_cell.angle_beta   90.00
_cell.angle_gamma   90.00
#
_symmetry.space_group_name_H-M   'P 1'
#
loop_
_entity.id
_entity.type
_entity.pdbx_description
1 polymer ?
#
loop_
_entity_poly.entity_id
_entity_poly.type
_entity_poly.pdbx_seq_one_letter_code
_entity_poly.pdbx_strand_id
1 'polypeptide(L)'
;MGRSLTENSVQAFDAVLAPFEALEEIKLEHMRPIVDFLLSAADEPAAGNAAKLVSWLDPRSLSHEALRAMAQMLLHKAKLGTMTGYELGNAAAILVQRGCSESADVSELIVAILEAVPNKARFKVVTAINHRLDQRTDEGIARIECWLLLLSSCHFMRDSRYDNTIWREVYRYFSVHLRMSQLSSYFARLNQEDLARVALTYWVPRLCTPSPDDASGVSDVVTGKGKTFRFRRPRMDIELASRLNADFKTLRSERMEADETSQWLKRKHRWVQKPLRDVLVVLARYDMPVESFLLDICEVFKAKPPFIVDGLLWMLYRTLSLDDELHVPTAVASSLIHHYLGRQNDPGAVRRAWLIFKNSPTISLLECSDLPLRLIQQGDGTPDRIFYLLNRKTPSDITPLSTRHFTPFGQEEDTPTTTDNPTSPPQQQHQPLYYPDGSPRLAGLPRCSLPTPLIDLVHLIAYAYATQPHTSSRVSSRRVWECYRFLQDRGAPLSPLLSRSLVQAGLLRPLKERKFLPLEQTRFVLGLVRRLEGPQVAENLDRLVWDARRGNRIPGKALGDVDRRRAAEDQRLLGRVYGRFRRAGRRKNAVVGKKPREYWRERKG
;
A
#
# COMPACT_ATOMS: atom_id res chain seq x y z
N MET A 1 8.45 42.41 49.91
CA MET A 1 9.57 41.45 49.91
C MET A 1 9.52 40.44 48.77
N GLY A 2 8.38 39.78 48.48
CA GLY A 2 8.31 38.76 47.42
C GLY A 2 8.77 39.17 45.99
N ARG A 3 8.46 40.39 45.51
CA ARG A 3 8.87 40.85 44.16
C ARG A 3 10.39 40.93 43.97
N SER A 4 11.13 41.36 44.99
CA SER A 4 12.59 41.49 44.91
C SER A 4 13.29 40.12 44.82
N LEU A 5 12.75 39.08 45.47
CA LEU A 5 13.31 37.73 45.40
C LEU A 5 13.10 37.09 44.03
N THR A 6 11.93 37.30 43.42
CA THR A 6 11.63 36.81 42.06
C THR A 6 12.52 37.48 41.02
N GLU A 7 12.69 38.81 41.08
CA GLU A 7 13.57 39.55 40.16
C GLU A 7 15.03 39.12 40.30
N ASN A 8 15.50 38.92 41.54
CA ASN A 8 16.85 38.42 41.81
C ASN A 8 17.07 37.00 41.25
N SER A 9 16.07 36.12 41.36
CA SER A 9 16.13 34.76 40.81
C SER A 9 16.21 34.76 39.28
N VAL A 10 15.43 35.61 38.61
CA VAL A 10 15.48 35.75 37.14
C VAL A 10 16.84 36.27 36.67
N GLN A 11 17.38 37.31 37.32
CA GLN A 11 18.70 37.87 36.99
C GLN A 11 19.83 36.86 37.22
N ALA A 12 19.76 36.11 38.32
CA ALA A 12 20.73 35.05 38.59
C ALA A 12 20.67 33.94 37.55
N PHE A 13 19.47 33.58 37.08
CA PHE A 13 19.34 32.60 36.00
C PHE A 13 19.86 33.11 34.65
N ASP A 14 19.67 34.41 34.35
CA ASP A 14 20.28 35.04 33.17
C ASP A 14 21.80 34.96 33.19
N ALA A 15 22.41 35.21 34.35
CA ALA A 15 23.85 35.08 34.51
C ALA A 15 24.35 33.63 34.29
N VAL A 16 23.52 32.62 34.59
CA VAL A 16 23.84 31.20 34.33
C VAL A 16 23.71 30.85 32.84
N LEU A 17 22.77 31.47 32.11
CA LEU A 17 22.57 31.20 30.68
C LEU A 17 23.53 31.99 29.78
N ALA A 18 23.93 33.21 30.16
CA ALA A 18 24.75 34.12 29.36
C ALA A 18 26.02 33.48 28.75
N PRO A 19 26.80 32.65 29.47
CA PRO A 19 27.99 32.02 28.91
C PRO A 19 27.71 31.07 27.74
N PHE A 20 26.47 30.60 27.60
CA PHE A 20 26.07 29.56 26.64
C PHE A 20 25.21 30.11 25.49
N GLU A 21 24.95 31.41 25.42
CA GLU A 21 24.07 32.00 24.40
C GLU A 21 24.58 31.79 22.98
N ALA A 22 25.89 31.80 22.76
CA ALA A 22 26.47 31.61 21.42
C ALA A 22 26.47 30.15 20.95
N LEU A 23 26.12 29.19 21.82
CA LEU A 23 26.20 27.77 21.49
C LEU A 23 24.96 27.28 20.75
N GLU A 24 25.18 26.56 19.64
CA GLU A 24 24.13 25.88 18.87
C GLU A 24 23.81 24.48 19.45
N GLU A 25 24.80 23.80 20.02
CA GLU A 25 24.66 22.49 20.66
C GLU A 25 24.97 22.56 22.16
N ILE A 26 24.06 22.04 22.98
CA ILE A 26 24.19 21.99 24.43
C ILE A 26 24.54 20.57 24.88
N LYS A 27 25.74 20.42 25.44
CA LYS A 27 26.27 19.18 26.02
C LYS A 27 26.01 19.10 27.52
N LEU A 28 26.29 17.94 28.12
CA LEU A 28 26.11 17.70 29.56
C LEU A 28 26.82 18.74 30.43
N GLU A 29 28.05 19.12 30.07
CA GLU A 29 28.85 20.07 30.85
C GLU A 29 28.22 21.45 30.94
N HIS A 30 27.53 21.89 29.88
CA HIS A 30 26.76 23.13 29.84
C HIS A 30 25.43 22.99 30.59
N MET A 31 24.79 21.81 30.52
CA MET A 31 23.49 21.56 31.14
C MET A 31 23.57 21.43 32.67
N ARG A 32 24.68 20.92 33.22
CA ARG A 32 24.88 20.76 34.67
C ARG A 32 24.64 22.04 35.48
N PRO A 33 25.32 23.18 35.23
CA PRO A 33 25.12 24.39 36.01
C PRO A 33 23.67 24.93 35.91
N ILE A 34 23.01 24.75 34.76
CA ILE A 34 21.61 25.12 34.54
C ILE A 34 20.69 24.25 35.41
N VAL A 35 20.90 22.93 35.40
CA VAL A 35 20.14 21.98 36.22
C VAL A 35 20.37 22.23 37.71
N ASP A 36 21.62 22.45 38.13
CA ASP A 36 21.98 22.70 39.53
C ASP A 36 21.30 23.97 40.04
N PHE A 37 21.29 25.06 39.24
CA PHE A 37 20.58 26.28 39.59
C PHE A 37 19.08 26.01 39.76
N LEU A 38 18.45 25.36 38.79
CA LEU A 38 17.01 25.08 38.84
C LEU A 38 16.65 24.16 40.01
N LEU A 39 17.52 23.25 40.45
CA LEU A 39 17.26 22.40 41.62
C LEU A 39 17.61 23.07 42.96
N SER A 40 18.31 24.21 42.94
CA SER A 40 18.71 24.94 44.14
C SER A 40 17.57 25.75 44.76
N ALA A 41 17.78 26.21 45.99
CA ALA A 41 16.87 27.15 46.65
C ALA A 41 16.87 28.56 46.01
N ALA A 42 17.77 28.84 45.07
CA ALA A 42 17.81 30.12 44.36
C ALA A 42 16.76 30.20 43.24
N ASP A 43 16.19 29.07 42.82
CA ASP A 43 15.10 29.03 41.85
C ASP A 43 13.74 29.23 42.56
N GLU A 44 13.21 30.44 42.46
CA GLU A 44 11.89 30.78 42.97
C GLU A 44 10.81 30.29 42.00
N PRO A 45 9.82 29.47 42.41
CA PRO A 45 8.77 28.96 41.52
C PRO A 45 8.03 30.04 40.72
N ALA A 46 7.87 31.24 41.31
CA ALA A 46 7.20 32.37 40.68
C ALA A 46 8.06 33.08 39.60
N ALA A 47 9.35 32.76 39.49
CA ALA A 47 10.28 33.38 38.55
C ALA A 47 10.14 32.85 37.12
N GLY A 48 9.49 31.70 36.91
CA GLY A 48 9.26 31.14 35.57
C GLY A 48 10.54 30.73 34.83
N ASN A 49 11.65 30.50 35.54
CA ASN A 49 12.95 30.18 34.96
C ASN A 49 12.91 28.91 34.10
N ALA A 50 12.07 27.94 34.43
CA ALA A 50 11.87 26.75 33.61
C ALA A 50 11.22 27.06 32.25
N ALA A 51 10.24 27.98 32.20
CA ALA A 51 9.65 28.42 30.94
C ALA A 51 10.67 29.19 30.08
N LYS A 52 11.51 30.00 30.74
CA LYS A 52 12.63 30.70 30.10
C LYS A 52 13.65 29.72 29.52
N LEU A 53 14.01 28.67 30.27
CA LEU A 53 14.87 27.59 29.76
C LEU A 53 14.28 26.94 28.50
N VAL A 54 12.99 26.63 28.49
CA VAL A 54 12.31 26.05 27.31
C VAL A 54 12.47 26.97 26.10
N SER A 55 12.17 28.27 26.24
CA SER A 55 12.32 29.23 25.14
C SER A 55 13.78 29.39 24.68
N TRP A 56 14.73 29.28 25.60
CA TRP A 56 16.16 29.33 25.31
C TRP A 56 16.64 28.05 24.59
N LEU A 57 16.05 26.89 24.87
CA LEU A 57 16.39 25.63 24.22
C LEU A 57 15.77 25.47 22.83
N ASP A 58 14.69 26.18 22.51
CA ASP A 58 13.95 26.06 21.25
C ASP A 58 14.86 26.05 19.98
N PRO A 59 15.81 27.01 19.79
CA PRO A 59 16.66 27.03 18.60
C PRO A 59 17.90 26.11 18.66
N ARG A 60 18.17 25.43 19.79
CA ARG A 60 19.44 24.72 20.04
C ARG A 60 19.27 23.21 19.99
N SER A 61 20.30 22.47 19.57
CA SER A 61 20.35 21.00 19.70
C SER A 61 20.85 20.59 21.10
N LEU A 62 20.48 19.39 21.54
CA LEU A 62 20.85 18.85 22.86
C LEU A 62 21.54 17.50 22.69
N SER A 63 22.66 17.31 23.38
CA SER A 63 23.26 15.98 23.48
C SER A 63 22.36 15.03 24.28
N HIS A 64 22.53 13.74 24.07
CA HIS A 64 21.74 12.71 24.75
C HIS A 64 21.86 12.79 26.29
N GLU A 65 23.06 13.03 26.79
CA GLU A 65 23.34 13.16 28.21
C GLU A 65 22.73 14.45 28.79
N ALA A 66 22.70 15.53 28.01
CA ALA A 66 22.02 16.77 28.40
C ALA A 66 20.50 16.57 28.50
N LEU A 67 19.89 15.85 27.56
CA LEU A 67 18.47 15.47 27.63
C LEU A 67 18.16 14.63 28.87
N ARG A 68 19.03 13.67 29.20
CA ARG A 68 18.88 12.84 30.41
C ARG A 68 18.95 13.69 31.69
N ALA A 69 19.91 14.61 31.79
CA ALA A 69 20.04 15.52 32.93
C ALA A 69 18.79 16.41 33.07
N MET A 70 18.30 16.96 31.97
CA MET A 70 17.05 17.74 31.94
C MET A 70 15.85 16.89 32.39
N ALA A 71 15.73 15.65 31.93
CA ALA A 71 14.65 14.75 32.34
C ALA A 71 14.68 14.40 33.84
N GLN A 72 15.87 14.18 34.40
CA GLN A 72 16.02 13.96 35.85
C GLN A 72 15.62 15.21 36.66
N MET A 73 16.02 16.40 36.21
CA MET A 73 15.64 17.67 36.82
C MET A 73 14.11 17.86 36.81
N LEU A 74 13.46 17.62 35.67
CA LEU A 74 12.00 17.70 35.56
C LEU A 74 11.29 16.67 36.45
N LEU A 75 11.85 15.47 36.62
CA LEU A 75 11.31 14.47 37.54
C LEU A 75 11.37 14.95 38.99
N HIS A 76 12.48 15.55 39.40
CA HIS A 76 12.59 16.16 40.73
C HIS A 76 11.58 17.28 40.94
N LYS A 77 11.46 18.20 39.97
CA LYS A 77 10.48 19.29 40.01
C LYS A 77 9.04 18.79 40.06
N ALA A 78 8.72 17.74 39.30
CA ALA A 78 7.40 17.10 39.31
C ALA A 78 7.06 16.51 40.69
N LYS A 79 8.01 15.79 41.31
CA LYS A 79 7.84 15.23 42.67
C LYS A 79 7.67 16.30 43.75
N LEU A 80 8.37 17.42 43.62
CA LEU A 80 8.28 18.54 44.56
C LEU A 80 7.04 19.43 44.32
N GLY A 81 6.40 19.32 43.15
CA GLY A 81 5.23 20.13 42.81
C GLY A 81 5.55 21.62 42.63
N THR A 82 6.80 21.96 42.34
CA THR A 82 7.28 23.36 42.25
C THR A 82 7.07 24.00 40.88
N MET A 83 6.57 23.24 39.90
CA MET A 83 6.22 23.74 38.57
C MET A 83 4.72 23.63 38.33
N THR A 84 4.15 24.59 37.60
CA THR A 84 2.78 24.47 37.13
C THR A 84 2.67 23.36 36.08
N GLY A 85 1.46 22.80 35.90
CA GLY A 85 1.24 21.75 34.90
C GLY A 85 1.57 22.18 33.46
N TYR A 86 1.39 23.46 33.11
CA TYR A 86 1.73 23.95 31.76
C TYR A 86 3.24 24.12 31.58
N GLU A 87 3.96 24.64 32.57
CA GLU A 87 5.43 24.76 32.51
C GLU A 87 6.08 23.39 32.41
N LEU A 88 5.63 22.44 33.25
CA LEU A 88 6.14 21.07 33.22
C LEU A 88 5.82 20.39 31.88
N GLY A 89 4.61 20.58 31.35
CA GLY A 89 4.23 20.03 30.05
C GLY A 89 5.01 20.64 28.88
N ASN A 90 5.25 21.94 28.86
CA ASN A 90 6.09 22.58 27.84
C ASN A 90 7.54 22.08 27.89
N ALA A 91 8.10 21.91 29.09
CA ALA A 91 9.45 21.38 29.24
C ALA A 91 9.55 19.89 28.87
N ALA A 92 8.56 19.08 29.26
CA ALA A 92 8.46 17.68 28.87
C ALA A 92 8.25 17.51 27.35
N ALA A 93 7.62 18.47 26.67
CA ALA A 93 7.47 18.44 25.22
C ALA A 93 8.82 18.45 24.49
N ILE A 94 9.83 19.16 25.00
CA ILE A 94 11.19 19.14 24.44
C ILE A 94 11.77 17.72 24.54
N LEU A 95 11.58 17.03 25.67
CA LEU A 95 12.03 15.65 25.83
C LEU A 95 11.34 14.70 24.86
N VAL A 96 10.03 14.87 24.65
CA VAL A 96 9.28 14.06 23.69
C VAL A 96 9.74 14.33 22.25
N GLN A 97 9.93 15.60 21.89
CA GLN A 97 10.36 15.99 20.55
C GLN A 97 11.77 15.51 20.21
N ARG A 98 12.69 15.46 21.19
CA ARG A 98 14.12 15.22 20.93
C ARG A 98 14.63 13.86 21.43
N GLY A 99 13.95 13.24 22.39
CA GLY A 99 14.46 12.05 23.08
C GLY A 99 13.60 10.79 22.95
N CYS A 100 12.32 10.89 22.56
CA CYS A 100 11.38 9.76 22.60
C CYS A 100 11.78 8.60 21.67
N SER A 101 12.26 8.91 20.46
CA SER A 101 12.62 7.89 19.46
C SER A 101 14.04 7.33 19.61
N GLU A 102 14.92 8.04 20.31
CA GLU A 102 16.37 7.77 20.30
C GLU A 102 16.88 7.11 21.59
N SER A 103 16.16 7.26 22.71
CA SER A 103 16.63 6.81 24.03
C SER A 103 15.55 6.08 24.83
N ALA A 104 15.83 4.83 25.21
CA ALA A 104 15.01 4.08 26.16
C ALA A 104 15.05 4.75 27.55
N ASP A 105 16.22 5.20 28.01
CA ASP A 105 16.41 5.84 29.31
C ASP A 105 15.58 7.13 29.44
N VAL A 106 15.58 7.99 28.41
CA VAL A 106 14.78 9.23 28.42
C VAL A 106 13.29 8.90 28.35
N SER A 107 12.90 7.88 27.59
CA SER A 107 11.51 7.40 27.53
C SER A 107 10.98 6.93 28.89
N GLU A 108 11.79 6.19 29.65
CA GLU A 108 11.45 5.77 31.02
C GLU A 108 11.33 6.97 31.96
N LEU A 109 12.23 7.96 31.84
CA LEU A 109 12.16 9.19 32.62
C LEU A 109 10.92 10.03 32.28
N ILE A 110 10.51 10.11 31.01
CA ILE A 110 9.26 10.80 30.62
C ILE A 110 8.06 10.14 31.30
N VAL A 111 7.97 8.81 31.30
CA VAL A 111 6.90 8.08 32.00
C VAL A 111 6.96 8.36 33.51
N ALA A 112 8.14 8.31 34.12
CA ALA A 112 8.32 8.60 35.54
C ALA A 112 7.91 10.04 35.90
N ILE A 113 8.19 11.02 35.04
CA ILE A 113 7.75 12.42 35.20
C ILE A 113 6.23 12.45 35.25
N LEU A 114 5.56 11.86 34.25
CA LEU A 114 4.09 11.86 34.15
C LEU A 114 3.42 11.19 35.35
N GLU A 115 3.99 10.09 35.86
CA GLU A 115 3.51 9.42 37.06
C GLU A 115 3.63 10.28 38.32
N ALA A 116 4.73 11.03 38.44
CA ALA A 116 4.98 11.93 39.57
C ALA A 116 4.06 13.16 39.58
N VAL A 117 3.42 13.51 38.45
CA VAL A 117 2.52 14.66 38.37
C VAL A 117 1.25 14.43 39.21
N PRO A 118 0.86 15.39 40.07
CA PRO A 118 -0.39 15.33 40.81
C PRO A 118 -1.63 15.20 39.90
N ASN A 119 -2.64 14.42 40.30
CA ASN A 119 -3.84 14.15 39.50
C ASN A 119 -4.48 15.41 38.88
N LYS A 120 -4.58 16.50 39.65
CA LYS A 120 -5.18 17.78 39.20
C LYS A 120 -4.38 18.48 38.09
N ALA A 121 -3.10 18.15 37.93
CA ALA A 121 -2.18 18.77 36.96
C ALA A 121 -1.94 17.91 35.70
N ARG A 122 -2.20 16.59 35.75
CA ARG A 122 -1.94 15.65 34.63
C ARG A 122 -2.60 16.09 33.32
N PHE A 123 -3.85 16.53 33.37
CA PHE A 123 -4.57 17.01 32.20
C PHE A 123 -3.86 18.21 31.53
N LYS A 124 -3.39 19.18 32.32
CA LYS A 124 -2.69 20.36 31.82
C LYS A 124 -1.35 20.00 31.19
N VAL A 125 -0.59 19.09 31.82
CA VAL A 125 0.70 18.59 31.31
C VAL A 125 0.51 17.93 29.95
N VAL A 126 -0.40 16.97 29.84
CA VAL A 126 -0.67 16.24 28.58
C VAL A 126 -1.14 17.18 27.48
N THR A 127 -2.03 18.13 27.82
CA THR A 127 -2.54 19.12 26.85
C THR A 127 -1.42 20.02 26.33
N ALA A 128 -0.52 20.50 27.21
CA ALA A 128 0.61 21.32 26.82
C ALA A 128 1.58 20.57 25.89
N ILE A 129 1.85 19.28 26.17
CA ILE A 129 2.68 18.43 25.32
C ILE A 129 2.04 18.29 23.93
N ASN A 130 0.76 17.92 23.87
CA ASN A 130 0.04 17.75 22.60
C ASN A 130 0.11 19.00 21.71
N HIS A 131 -0.04 20.20 22.30
CA HIS A 131 0.03 21.47 21.57
C HIS A 131 1.41 21.81 20.99
N ARG A 132 2.48 21.28 21.58
CA ARG A 132 3.86 21.51 21.14
C ARG A 132 4.32 20.51 20.08
N LEU A 133 3.65 19.37 19.91
CA LEU A 133 4.07 18.37 18.92
C LEU A 133 3.72 18.80 17.49
N ASP A 134 4.72 18.74 16.61
CA ASP A 134 4.55 19.01 15.18
C ASP A 134 3.77 17.87 14.50
N GLN A 135 2.79 18.26 13.70
CA GLN A 135 1.85 17.38 13.01
C GLN A 135 2.02 17.46 11.48
N ARG A 136 2.92 18.31 10.99
CA ARG A 136 3.08 18.59 9.55
C ARG A 136 4.12 17.72 8.88
N THR A 137 5.10 17.24 9.64
CA THR A 137 6.22 16.44 9.13
C THR A 137 6.05 14.97 9.49
N ASP A 138 6.54 14.05 8.64
CA ASP A 138 6.52 12.61 8.92
C ASP A 138 7.30 12.28 10.21
N GLU A 139 8.38 13.02 10.49
CA GLU A 139 9.14 12.90 11.73
C GLU A 139 8.33 13.38 12.94
N GLY A 140 7.60 14.49 12.81
CA GLY A 140 6.65 14.97 13.83
C GLY A 140 5.57 13.92 14.14
N ILE A 141 5.00 13.30 13.11
CA ILE A 141 4.00 12.22 13.26
C ILE A 141 4.61 11.01 13.99
N ALA A 142 5.84 10.60 13.64
CA ALA A 142 6.52 9.51 14.33
C ALA A 142 6.75 9.84 15.83
N ARG A 143 7.08 11.08 16.17
CA ARG A 143 7.19 11.55 17.56
C ARG A 143 5.84 11.53 18.28
N ILE A 144 4.74 11.86 17.60
CA ILE A 144 3.39 11.73 18.14
C ILE A 144 3.05 10.26 18.40
N GLU A 145 3.35 9.35 17.48
CA GLU A 145 3.16 7.91 17.74
C GLU A 145 3.95 7.47 18.98
N CYS A 146 5.22 7.86 19.09
CA CYS A 146 6.05 7.57 20.25
C CYS A 146 5.45 8.14 21.55
N TRP A 147 5.02 9.39 21.53
CA TRP A 147 4.33 10.05 22.65
C TRP A 147 3.10 9.27 23.11
N LEU A 148 2.23 8.88 22.19
CA LEU A 148 1.01 8.14 22.49
C LEU A 148 1.33 6.74 23.08
N LEU A 149 2.44 6.13 22.67
CA LEU A 149 2.94 4.89 23.27
C LEU A 149 3.43 5.10 24.70
N LEU A 150 4.22 6.13 24.97
CA LEU A 150 4.67 6.47 26.33
C LEU A 150 3.50 6.77 27.26
N LEU A 151 2.55 7.57 26.78
CA LEU A 151 1.34 7.90 27.53
C LEU A 151 0.54 6.65 27.88
N SER A 152 0.51 5.65 26.98
CA SER A 152 -0.14 4.36 27.26
C SER A 152 0.60 3.46 28.24
N SER A 153 1.88 3.71 28.49
CA SER A 153 2.66 2.99 29.50
C SER A 153 2.40 3.50 30.92
N CYS A 154 1.81 4.71 31.05
CA CYS A 154 1.48 5.30 32.34
C CYS A 154 0.36 4.52 33.04
N HIS A 155 0.52 4.23 34.33
CA HIS A 155 -0.44 3.54 35.18
C HIS A 155 -1.80 4.23 35.20
N PHE A 156 -1.83 5.56 35.29
CA PHE A 156 -3.09 6.33 35.31
C PHE A 156 -3.84 6.34 33.98
N MET A 157 -3.25 5.76 32.94
CA MET A 157 -3.83 5.65 31.59
C MET A 157 -4.25 4.21 31.25
N ARG A 158 -4.15 3.25 32.20
CA ARG A 158 -4.41 1.82 31.98
C ARG A 158 -5.88 1.44 31.93
N ASP A 159 -6.78 2.27 32.44
CA ASP A 159 -8.23 2.05 32.32
C ASP A 159 -8.68 2.06 30.85
N SER A 160 -9.94 1.69 30.57
CA SER A 160 -10.46 1.75 29.19
C SER A 160 -10.16 3.12 28.59
N ARG A 161 -9.53 3.13 27.41
CA ARG A 161 -9.10 4.37 26.77
C ARG A 161 -10.27 5.26 26.37
N TYR A 162 -11.46 4.68 26.25
CA TYR A 162 -12.67 5.43 26.00
C TYR A 162 -13.20 6.14 27.25
N ASP A 163 -13.04 5.56 28.44
CA ASP A 163 -13.60 6.10 29.68
C ASP A 163 -12.69 7.13 30.35
N ASN A 164 -11.39 7.09 30.03
CA ASN A 164 -10.42 8.04 30.54
C ASN A 164 -10.53 9.44 29.89
N THR A 165 -10.78 10.48 30.69
CA THR A 165 -10.99 11.86 30.22
C THR A 165 -9.76 12.47 29.53
N ILE A 166 -8.55 12.06 29.91
CA ILE A 166 -7.31 12.53 29.29
C ILE A 166 -7.18 11.94 27.88
N TRP A 167 -7.45 10.64 27.71
CA TRP A 167 -7.46 10.01 26.39
C TRP A 167 -8.48 10.66 25.46
N ARG A 168 -9.68 11.01 25.96
CA ARG A 168 -10.70 11.72 25.17
C ARG A 168 -10.17 13.02 24.59
N GLU A 169 -9.46 13.81 25.40
CA GLU A 169 -8.90 15.08 24.93
C GLU A 169 -7.75 14.88 23.95
N VAL A 170 -6.88 13.89 24.20
CA VAL A 170 -5.79 13.51 23.28
C VAL A 170 -6.36 13.14 21.90
N TYR A 171 -7.37 12.29 21.85
CA TYR A 171 -8.01 11.89 20.59
C TYR A 171 -8.77 13.05 19.93
N ARG A 172 -9.48 13.85 20.72
CA ARG A 172 -10.16 15.06 20.21
C ARG A 172 -9.18 16.01 19.54
N TYR A 173 -8.01 16.19 20.13
CA TYR A 173 -6.96 17.05 19.58
C TYR A 173 -6.38 16.49 18.27
N PHE A 174 -5.87 15.24 18.29
CA PHE A 174 -5.17 14.69 17.12
C PHE A 174 -6.08 14.29 15.96
N SER A 175 -7.33 13.90 16.21
CA SER A 175 -8.27 13.50 15.16
C SER A 175 -8.62 14.60 14.16
N VAL A 176 -8.39 15.87 14.51
CA VAL A 176 -8.60 17.02 13.61
C VAL A 176 -7.51 17.10 12.54
N HIS A 177 -6.32 16.63 12.86
CA HIS A 177 -5.11 16.88 12.08
C HIS A 177 -4.51 15.61 11.46
N LEU A 178 -4.78 14.43 12.06
CA LEU A 178 -4.14 13.18 11.70
C LEU A 178 -5.17 12.10 11.34
N ARG A 179 -4.83 11.29 10.33
CA ARG A 179 -5.57 10.07 9.97
C ARG A 179 -5.17 8.90 10.85
N MET A 180 -6.02 7.88 10.91
CA MET A 180 -5.69 6.68 11.68
C MET A 180 -4.52 5.90 11.07
N SER A 181 -4.37 5.93 9.75
CA SER A 181 -3.22 5.30 9.05
C SER A 181 -1.87 5.91 9.46
N GLN A 182 -1.84 7.22 9.74
CA GLN A 182 -0.63 7.92 10.22
C GLN A 182 -0.26 7.55 11.66
N LEU A 183 -1.22 7.05 12.44
CA LEU A 183 -1.04 6.58 13.82
C LEU A 183 -1.21 5.05 13.93
N SER A 184 -0.91 4.34 12.84
CA SER A 184 -1.22 2.91 12.70
C SER A 184 -0.51 2.05 13.74
N SER A 185 0.72 2.37 14.13
CA SER A 185 1.49 1.64 15.14
C SER A 185 0.83 1.72 16.51
N TYR A 186 0.29 2.90 16.84
CA TYR A 186 -0.44 3.12 18.08
C TYR A 186 -1.79 2.38 18.08
N PHE A 187 -2.61 2.58 17.03
CA PHE A 187 -3.92 1.94 16.92
C PHE A 187 -3.83 0.42 16.85
N ALA A 188 -2.73 -0.12 16.30
CA ALA A 188 -2.45 -1.54 16.28
C ALA A 188 -2.31 -2.17 17.67
N ARG A 189 -2.05 -1.39 18.72
CA ARG A 189 -1.96 -1.89 20.11
C ARG A 189 -3.29 -1.85 20.86
N LEU A 190 -4.29 -1.15 20.34
CA LEU A 190 -5.61 -1.13 20.94
C LEU A 190 -6.29 -2.50 20.82
N ASN A 191 -7.09 -2.84 21.83
CA ASN A 191 -8.06 -3.91 21.69
C ASN A 191 -9.15 -3.49 20.68
N GLN A 192 -9.90 -4.46 20.18
CA GLN A 192 -10.87 -4.18 19.10
C GLN A 192 -12.05 -3.31 19.55
N GLU A 193 -12.41 -3.33 20.83
CA GLU A 193 -13.51 -2.54 21.39
C GLU A 193 -13.11 -1.06 21.50
N ASP A 194 -11.95 -0.78 22.10
CA ASP A 194 -11.39 0.57 22.19
C ASP A 194 -11.13 1.14 20.79
N LEU A 195 -10.57 0.35 19.87
CA LEU A 195 -10.36 0.78 18.48
C LEU A 195 -11.68 1.19 17.82
N ALA A 196 -12.73 0.38 17.97
CA ALA A 196 -14.04 0.66 17.39
C ALA A 196 -14.67 1.92 17.98
N ARG A 197 -14.68 2.07 19.30
CA ARG A 197 -15.26 3.23 20.00
C ARG A 197 -14.50 4.52 19.71
N VAL A 198 -13.17 4.48 19.77
CA VAL A 198 -12.30 5.64 19.48
C VAL A 198 -12.45 6.06 18.03
N ALA A 199 -12.43 5.11 17.09
CA ALA A 199 -12.64 5.40 15.67
C ALA A 199 -14.02 6.05 15.43
N LEU A 200 -15.09 5.46 15.97
CA LEU A 200 -16.45 5.95 15.80
C LEU A 200 -16.66 7.34 16.41
N THR A 201 -16.02 7.63 17.53
CA THR A 201 -16.22 8.90 18.26
C THR A 201 -15.41 10.05 17.66
N TYR A 202 -14.16 9.81 17.28
CA TYR A 202 -13.23 10.89 16.95
C TYR A 202 -12.86 10.97 15.46
N TRP A 203 -12.73 9.83 14.76
CA TRP A 203 -12.29 9.81 13.35
C TRP A 203 -13.44 9.72 12.36
N VAL A 204 -14.48 8.92 12.64
CA VAL A 204 -15.65 8.79 11.76
C VAL A 204 -16.31 10.14 11.46
N PRO A 205 -16.51 11.06 12.43
CA PRO A 205 -17.13 12.35 12.13
C PRO A 205 -16.37 13.19 11.10
N ARG A 206 -15.06 12.91 10.93
CA ARG A 206 -14.17 13.60 9.99
C ARG A 206 -14.16 12.98 8.60
N LEU A 207 -14.69 11.77 8.42
CA LEU A 207 -14.85 11.17 7.10
C LEU A 207 -15.87 11.95 6.24
N CYS A 208 -16.74 12.72 6.88
CA CYS A 208 -17.82 13.46 6.25
C CYS A 208 -17.58 14.97 6.18
N THR A 209 -16.42 15.48 6.60
CA THR A 209 -16.09 16.88 6.35
C THR A 209 -15.85 17.06 4.86
N PRO A 210 -16.61 17.92 4.16
CA PRO A 210 -16.43 18.13 2.73
C PRO A 210 -15.01 18.65 2.48
N SER A 211 -14.31 18.00 1.55
CA SER A 211 -13.09 18.58 0.98
C SER A 211 -13.47 19.90 0.31
N PRO A 212 -12.66 20.97 0.41
CA PRO A 212 -12.93 22.22 -0.31
C PRO A 212 -13.08 22.03 -1.83
N ASP A 213 -12.55 20.93 -2.38
CA ASP A 213 -12.68 20.57 -3.80
C ASP A 213 -13.99 19.84 -4.16
N ASP A 214 -14.78 19.37 -3.17
CA ASP A 214 -15.99 18.57 -3.35
C ASP A 214 -17.28 19.41 -3.29
N ALA A 215 -17.32 20.55 -3.99
CA ALA A 215 -18.54 21.36 -4.13
C ALA A 215 -19.64 20.68 -4.97
N SER A 216 -19.33 19.56 -5.64
CA SER A 216 -20.31 18.74 -6.33
C SER A 216 -20.73 17.58 -5.44
N GLY A 217 -21.97 17.57 -4.97
CA GLY A 217 -22.57 16.46 -4.21
C GLY A 217 -22.75 15.19 -5.05
N VAL A 218 -21.65 14.63 -5.54
CA VAL A 218 -21.64 13.40 -6.32
C VAL A 218 -21.94 12.25 -5.36
N SER A 219 -23.08 11.61 -5.58
CA SER A 219 -23.42 10.35 -4.93
C SER A 219 -22.59 9.25 -5.58
N ASP A 220 -21.68 8.66 -4.81
CA ASP A 220 -20.98 7.47 -5.27
C ASP A 220 -21.97 6.31 -5.29
N VAL A 221 -22.21 5.79 -6.49
CA VAL A 221 -23.06 4.63 -6.73
C VAL A 221 -22.17 3.41 -6.82
N VAL A 222 -22.18 2.58 -5.78
CA VAL A 222 -21.43 1.31 -5.77
C VAL A 222 -22.40 0.16 -5.96
N THR A 223 -22.26 -0.56 -7.07
CA THR A 223 -23.03 -1.78 -7.33
C THR A 223 -22.32 -2.99 -6.73
N GLY A 224 -22.84 -3.49 -5.60
CA GLY A 224 -22.50 -4.80 -5.01
C GLY A 224 -23.44 -5.91 -5.52
N LYS A 225 -23.29 -7.15 -5.03
CA LYS A 225 -24.03 -8.39 -5.41
C LYS A 225 -25.56 -8.18 -5.62
N GLY A 226 -25.97 -7.63 -6.76
CA GLY A 226 -27.37 -7.34 -7.09
C GLY A 226 -28.01 -6.14 -6.36
N LYS A 227 -27.26 -5.35 -5.60
CA LYS A 227 -27.76 -4.16 -4.89
C LYS A 227 -26.93 -2.93 -5.28
N THR A 228 -27.64 -1.83 -5.55
CA THR A 228 -27.04 -0.54 -5.85
C THR A 228 -27.00 0.26 -4.56
N PHE A 229 -25.81 0.48 -4.00
CA PHE A 229 -25.61 1.32 -2.83
C PHE A 229 -25.39 2.76 -3.30
N ARG A 230 -26.15 3.70 -2.74
CA ARG A 230 -26.00 5.14 -3.02
C ARG A 230 -25.54 5.80 -1.74
N PHE A 231 -24.29 6.25 -1.72
CA PHE A 231 -23.80 7.00 -0.58
C PHE A 231 -24.19 8.47 -0.76
N ARG A 232 -24.86 9.04 0.23
CA ARG A 232 -24.99 10.48 0.40
C ARG A 232 -24.05 10.86 1.52
N ARG A 233 -23.14 11.80 1.31
CA ARG A 233 -22.30 12.31 2.41
C ARG A 233 -23.20 13.12 3.36
N PRO A 234 -23.56 12.61 4.55
CA PRO A 234 -24.37 13.38 5.47
C PRO A 234 -23.48 14.48 6.06
N ARG A 235 -24.02 15.68 6.28
CA ARG A 235 -23.30 16.70 7.05
C ARG A 235 -23.23 16.21 8.49
N MET A 236 -22.02 16.11 9.03
CA MET A 236 -21.83 15.62 10.39
C MET A 236 -22.14 16.70 11.42
N ASP A 237 -23.20 16.48 12.19
CA ASP A 237 -23.54 17.28 13.37
C ASP A 237 -23.34 16.46 14.66
N ILE A 238 -23.38 17.16 15.80
CA ILE A 238 -23.20 16.55 17.12
C ILE A 238 -24.28 15.49 17.40
N GLU A 239 -25.49 15.71 16.90
CA GLU A 239 -26.63 14.80 17.08
C GLU A 239 -26.46 13.48 16.32
N LEU A 240 -25.96 13.52 15.09
CA LEU A 240 -25.66 12.35 14.27
C LEU A 240 -24.52 11.53 14.89
N ALA A 241 -23.45 12.19 15.36
CA ALA A 241 -22.38 11.49 16.08
C ALA A 241 -22.90 10.79 17.35
N SER A 242 -23.81 11.42 18.10
CA SER A 242 -24.45 10.81 19.26
C SER A 242 -25.36 9.63 18.88
N ARG A 243 -26.15 9.76 17.80
CA ARG A 243 -26.99 8.67 17.28
C ARG A 243 -26.18 7.47 16.82
N LEU A 244 -25.11 7.68 16.06
CA LEU A 244 -24.20 6.62 15.62
C LEU A 244 -23.62 5.85 16.82
N ASN A 245 -23.21 6.56 17.88
CA ASN A 245 -22.70 5.93 19.10
C ASN A 245 -23.80 5.17 19.88
N ALA A 246 -25.02 5.70 19.92
CA ALA A 246 -26.16 5.02 20.55
C ALA A 246 -26.51 3.73 19.81
N ASP A 247 -26.62 3.79 18.48
CA ASP A 247 -26.94 2.63 17.63
C ASP A 247 -25.84 1.57 17.67
N PHE A 248 -24.57 1.99 17.72
CA PHE A 248 -23.47 1.08 17.95
C PHE A 248 -23.60 0.35 19.29
N LYS A 249 -23.91 1.06 20.38
CA LYS A 249 -24.12 0.44 21.69
C LYS A 249 -25.29 -0.54 21.68
N THR A 250 -26.42 -0.14 21.10
CA THR A 250 -27.62 -1.00 20.98
C THR A 250 -27.30 -2.27 20.19
N LEU A 251 -26.74 -2.14 18.98
CA LEU A 251 -26.36 -3.26 18.14
C LEU A 251 -25.33 -4.18 18.81
N ARG A 252 -24.40 -3.60 19.58
CA ARG A 252 -23.40 -4.35 20.33
C ARG A 252 -24.05 -5.17 21.43
N SER A 253 -24.95 -4.58 22.22
CA SER A 253 -25.67 -5.26 23.30
C SER A 253 -26.53 -6.40 22.76
N GLU A 254 -27.35 -6.15 21.74
CA GLU A 254 -28.20 -7.18 21.10
C GLU A 254 -27.41 -8.40 20.64
N ARG A 255 -26.21 -8.18 20.08
CA ARG A 255 -25.35 -9.28 19.59
C ARG A 255 -24.63 -10.02 20.70
N MET A 256 -24.30 -9.35 21.80
CA MET A 256 -23.74 -10.00 22.98
C MET A 256 -24.78 -10.89 23.64
N GLU A 257 -26.03 -10.43 23.79
CA GLU A 257 -27.15 -11.20 24.33
C GLU A 257 -27.52 -12.41 23.45
N ALA A 258 -27.50 -12.23 22.12
CA ALA A 258 -27.72 -13.33 21.18
C ALA A 258 -26.64 -14.42 21.25
N ASP A 259 -25.41 -14.08 21.65
CA ASP A 259 -24.33 -15.07 21.83
C ASP A 259 -24.50 -15.88 23.12
N GLU A 260 -24.87 -15.21 24.21
CA GLU A 260 -25.13 -15.87 25.49
C GLU A 260 -26.23 -16.92 25.38
N THR A 261 -27.27 -16.62 24.59
CA THR A 261 -28.42 -17.50 24.38
C THR A 261 -28.19 -18.62 23.36
N SER A 262 -27.25 -18.48 22.42
CA SER A 262 -27.06 -19.45 21.33
C SER A 262 -25.67 -20.11 21.29
N GLN A 263 -25.55 -21.31 21.85
CA GLN A 263 -24.36 -22.16 21.72
C GLN A 263 -24.00 -22.50 20.25
N TRP A 264 -24.96 -22.45 19.34
CA TRP A 264 -24.76 -22.68 17.91
C TRP A 264 -24.06 -21.51 17.20
N LEU A 265 -24.38 -20.26 17.59
CA LEU A 265 -23.73 -19.04 17.06
C LEU A 265 -22.25 -18.97 17.47
N LYS A 266 -21.90 -19.43 18.68
CA LYS A 266 -20.50 -19.55 19.17
C LYS A 266 -19.59 -20.35 18.25
N ARG A 267 -20.12 -21.38 17.57
CA ARG A 267 -19.31 -22.29 16.73
C ARG A 267 -19.19 -21.86 15.27
N LYS A 268 -20.20 -21.19 14.71
CA LYS A 268 -20.31 -21.03 13.25
C LYS A 268 -19.70 -19.72 12.71
N HIS A 269 -19.65 -18.63 13.50
CA HIS A 269 -19.27 -17.31 12.97
C HIS A 269 -18.49 -16.42 13.96
N ARG A 270 -17.23 -16.75 14.29
CA ARG A 270 -16.32 -15.89 15.11
C ARG A 270 -16.13 -14.45 14.60
N TRP A 271 -16.47 -14.16 13.34
CA TRP A 271 -16.37 -12.82 12.74
C TRP A 271 -17.62 -11.94 12.98
N VAL A 272 -18.76 -12.52 13.38
CA VAL A 272 -20.04 -11.80 13.60
C VAL A 272 -20.02 -10.92 14.85
N GLN A 273 -19.13 -11.22 15.80
CA GLN A 273 -19.05 -10.58 17.13
C GLN A 273 -17.96 -9.52 17.22
N LYS A 274 -17.45 -9.04 16.10
CA LYS A 274 -16.32 -8.11 16.08
C LYS A 274 -16.85 -6.67 16.22
N PRO A 275 -16.39 -5.87 17.19
CA PRO A 275 -16.84 -4.49 17.37
C PRO A 275 -16.70 -3.65 16.10
N LEU A 276 -15.64 -3.91 15.32
CA LEU A 276 -15.43 -3.25 14.04
C LEU A 276 -16.53 -3.58 13.00
N ARG A 277 -17.09 -4.81 13.01
CA ARG A 277 -18.26 -5.14 12.17
C ARG A 277 -19.43 -4.25 12.55
N ASP A 278 -19.69 -4.11 13.84
CA ASP A 278 -20.82 -3.32 14.37
C ASP A 278 -20.69 -1.86 13.96
N VAL A 279 -19.48 -1.29 14.04
CA VAL A 279 -19.18 0.05 13.50
C VAL A 279 -19.51 0.12 12.01
N LEU A 280 -18.99 -0.80 11.19
CA LEU A 280 -19.19 -0.77 9.74
C LEU A 280 -20.67 -0.88 9.35
N VAL A 281 -21.43 -1.72 10.07
CA VAL A 281 -22.89 -1.89 9.88
C VAL A 281 -23.62 -0.60 10.22
N VAL A 282 -23.31 0.02 11.36
CA VAL A 282 -23.89 1.32 11.73
C VAL A 282 -23.56 2.38 10.67
N LEU A 283 -22.31 2.46 10.21
CA LEU A 283 -21.94 3.42 9.15
C LEU A 283 -22.71 3.16 7.84
N ALA A 284 -22.89 1.90 7.45
CA ALA A 284 -23.64 1.53 6.26
C ALA A 284 -25.13 1.90 6.36
N ARG A 285 -25.77 1.73 7.54
CA ARG A 285 -27.17 2.11 7.77
C ARG A 285 -27.45 3.60 7.62
N TYR A 286 -26.42 4.42 7.80
CA TYR A 286 -26.48 5.88 7.65
C TYR A 286 -25.88 6.35 6.30
N ASP A 287 -25.68 5.45 5.34
CA ASP A 287 -25.11 5.74 4.01
C ASP A 287 -23.76 6.49 4.05
N MET A 288 -22.94 6.19 5.06
CA MET A 288 -21.65 6.86 5.26
C MET A 288 -20.57 6.31 4.31
N PRO A 289 -19.69 7.16 3.75
CA PRO A 289 -18.57 6.71 2.91
C PRO A 289 -17.51 6.00 3.76
N VAL A 290 -17.53 4.67 3.77
CA VAL A 290 -16.61 3.85 4.59
C VAL A 290 -15.27 3.53 3.91
N GLU A 291 -15.06 3.91 2.65
CA GLU A 291 -13.89 3.48 1.88
C GLU A 291 -12.56 3.98 2.47
N SER A 292 -12.44 5.28 2.72
CA SER A 292 -11.24 5.88 3.33
C SER A 292 -10.98 5.32 4.73
N PHE A 293 -12.04 5.13 5.52
CA PHE A 293 -11.96 4.50 6.83
C PHE A 293 -11.46 3.05 6.78
N LEU A 294 -11.96 2.25 5.83
CA LEU A 294 -11.52 0.87 5.65
C LEU A 294 -10.05 0.79 5.20
N LEU A 295 -9.58 1.72 4.38
CA LEU A 295 -8.17 1.82 4.01
C LEU A 295 -7.30 2.15 5.23
N ASP A 296 -7.73 3.09 6.06
CA ASP A 296 -7.05 3.41 7.32
C ASP A 296 -6.97 2.19 8.26
N ILE A 297 -8.07 1.43 8.40
CA ILE A 297 -8.10 0.20 9.19
C ILE A 297 -7.17 -0.87 8.60
N CYS A 298 -7.06 -0.98 7.27
CA CYS A 298 -6.10 -1.87 6.63
C CYS A 298 -4.66 -1.52 7.03
N GLU A 299 -4.30 -0.24 7.07
CA GLU A 299 -2.95 0.20 7.51
C GLU A 299 -2.73 -0.08 9.00
N VAL A 300 -3.72 0.17 9.86
CA VAL A 300 -3.68 -0.22 11.29
C VAL A 300 -3.45 -1.73 11.45
N PHE A 301 -4.10 -2.56 10.62
CA PHE A 301 -3.91 -4.01 10.67
C PHE A 301 -2.55 -4.44 10.13
N LYS A 302 -1.98 -3.74 9.15
CA LYS A 302 -0.63 -3.99 8.62
C LYS A 302 0.47 -3.65 9.64
N ALA A 303 0.23 -2.71 10.54
CA ALA A 303 1.15 -2.35 11.62
C ALA A 303 1.21 -3.39 12.77
N LYS A 304 0.31 -4.37 12.80
CA LYS A 304 0.35 -5.48 13.77
C LYS A 304 1.46 -6.50 13.43
N PRO A 305 1.85 -7.37 14.38
CA PRO A 305 2.88 -8.39 14.14
C PRO A 305 2.61 -9.24 12.89
N PRO A 306 3.62 -9.51 12.03
CA PRO A 306 3.42 -10.09 10.70
C PRO A 306 2.60 -11.40 10.65
N PHE A 307 2.70 -12.23 11.69
CA PHE A 307 2.03 -13.53 11.75
C PHE A 307 0.51 -13.45 11.92
N ILE A 308 -0.06 -12.30 12.36
CA ILE A 308 -1.52 -12.11 12.47
C ILE A 308 -2.12 -11.25 11.36
N VAL A 309 -1.33 -10.40 10.69
CA VAL A 309 -1.80 -9.42 9.70
C VAL A 309 -2.69 -10.06 8.64
N ASP A 310 -2.20 -11.13 8.02
CA ASP A 310 -2.89 -11.77 6.89
C ASP A 310 -4.24 -12.39 7.30
N GLY A 311 -4.34 -12.87 8.54
CA GLY A 311 -5.58 -13.36 9.13
C GLY A 311 -6.58 -12.25 9.42
N LEU A 312 -6.11 -11.09 9.92
CA LEU A 312 -6.95 -9.93 10.20
C LEU A 312 -7.51 -9.29 8.93
N LEU A 313 -6.67 -9.09 7.92
CA LEU A 313 -7.10 -8.56 6.61
C LEU A 313 -8.08 -9.52 5.91
N TRP A 314 -7.85 -10.84 6.03
CA TRP A 314 -8.78 -11.82 5.48
C TRP A 314 -10.10 -11.81 6.21
N MET A 315 -10.07 -11.68 7.54
CA MET A 315 -11.28 -11.55 8.35
C MET A 315 -12.07 -10.30 7.97
N LEU A 316 -11.41 -9.16 7.79
CA LEU A 316 -12.04 -7.91 7.34
C LEU A 316 -12.74 -8.09 5.99
N TYR A 317 -12.05 -8.68 5.01
CA TYR A 317 -12.64 -9.00 3.72
C TYR A 317 -13.87 -9.91 3.85
N ARG A 318 -13.78 -10.95 4.69
CA ARG A 318 -14.92 -11.85 4.92
C ARG A 318 -16.10 -11.14 5.56
N THR A 319 -15.86 -10.27 6.54
CA THR A 319 -16.90 -9.45 7.16
C THR A 319 -17.61 -8.60 6.09
N LEU A 320 -16.85 -7.90 5.25
CA LEU A 320 -17.41 -7.06 4.19
C LEU A 320 -18.12 -7.85 3.07
N SER A 321 -17.71 -9.10 2.81
CA SER A 321 -18.22 -9.90 1.68
C SER A 321 -19.42 -10.80 2.03
N LEU A 322 -19.55 -11.18 3.30
CA LEU A 322 -20.56 -12.10 3.81
C LEU A 322 -21.71 -11.40 4.53
N ASP A 323 -21.53 -10.15 4.93
CA ASP A 323 -22.58 -9.34 5.55
C ASP A 323 -23.49 -8.73 4.48
N ASP A 324 -24.80 -8.86 4.64
CA ASP A 324 -25.79 -8.39 3.66
C ASP A 324 -25.97 -6.87 3.66
N GLU A 325 -25.55 -6.19 4.73
CA GLU A 325 -25.56 -4.74 4.87
C GLU A 325 -24.26 -4.08 4.38
N LEU A 326 -23.20 -4.87 4.15
CA LEU A 326 -21.89 -4.36 3.76
C LEU A 326 -21.52 -4.74 2.33
N HIS A 327 -20.58 -3.99 1.77
CA HIS A 327 -19.94 -4.32 0.51
C HIS A 327 -18.43 -4.13 0.63
N VAL A 328 -17.66 -4.72 -0.28
CA VAL A 328 -16.21 -4.49 -0.37
C VAL A 328 -15.96 -3.35 -1.37
N PRO A 329 -15.47 -2.17 -0.94
CA PRO A 329 -15.13 -1.09 -1.86
C PRO A 329 -13.98 -1.48 -2.80
N THR A 330 -13.95 -0.89 -3.99
CA THR A 330 -12.98 -1.23 -5.04
C THR A 330 -11.54 -0.94 -4.60
N ALA A 331 -11.25 0.20 -3.96
CA ALA A 331 -9.88 0.50 -3.52
C ALA A 331 -9.43 -0.43 -2.38
N VAL A 332 -10.35 -0.82 -1.48
CA VAL A 332 -10.06 -1.77 -0.41
C VAL A 332 -9.73 -3.15 -0.99
N ALA A 333 -10.55 -3.65 -1.90
CA ALA A 333 -10.29 -4.94 -2.55
C ALA A 333 -8.97 -4.92 -3.35
N SER A 334 -8.67 -3.82 -4.06
CA SER A 334 -7.40 -3.64 -4.76
C SER A 334 -6.20 -3.64 -3.79
N SER A 335 -6.27 -2.88 -2.70
CA SER A 335 -5.24 -2.84 -1.64
C SER A 335 -4.97 -4.22 -1.04
N LEU A 336 -6.03 -5.00 -0.78
CA LEU A 336 -5.91 -6.36 -0.27
C LEU A 336 -5.28 -7.33 -1.28
N ILE A 337 -5.66 -7.24 -2.57
CA ILE A 337 -5.04 -8.05 -3.62
C ILE A 337 -3.54 -7.77 -3.69
N HIS A 338 -3.13 -6.50 -3.72
CA HIS A 338 -1.72 -6.12 -3.74
C HIS A 338 -0.96 -6.60 -2.50
N HIS A 339 -1.56 -6.49 -1.32
CA HIS A 339 -0.99 -7.03 -0.08
C HIS A 339 -0.68 -8.52 -0.19
N TYR A 340 -1.67 -9.33 -0.59
CA TYR A 340 -1.49 -10.78 -0.72
C TYR A 340 -0.55 -11.17 -1.86
N LEU A 341 -0.55 -10.44 -2.98
CA LEU A 341 0.42 -10.67 -4.06
C LEU A 341 1.86 -10.33 -3.65
N GLY A 342 2.06 -9.45 -2.66
CA GLY A 342 3.36 -9.16 -2.05
C GLY A 342 3.91 -10.31 -1.19
N ARG A 343 3.06 -11.21 -0.68
CA ARG A 343 3.47 -12.34 0.18
C ARG A 343 3.99 -13.51 -0.65
N GLN A 344 5.30 -13.53 -0.90
CA GLN A 344 5.94 -14.57 -1.73
C GLN A 344 5.89 -15.98 -1.12
N ASN A 345 5.98 -16.08 0.21
CA ASN A 345 6.18 -17.35 0.92
C ASN A 345 4.89 -18.03 1.37
N ASP A 346 3.73 -17.40 1.14
CA ASP A 346 2.44 -17.95 1.57
C ASP A 346 1.64 -18.48 0.36
N PRO A 347 1.51 -19.81 0.20
CA PRO A 347 0.71 -20.39 -0.88
C PRO A 347 -0.78 -20.04 -0.75
N GLY A 348 -1.25 -19.74 0.46
CA GLY A 348 -2.63 -19.29 0.69
C GLY A 348 -2.89 -17.86 0.21
N ALA A 349 -1.87 -17.01 0.10
CA ALA A 349 -2.02 -15.61 -0.24
C ALA A 349 -2.52 -15.41 -1.68
N VAL A 350 -1.93 -16.08 -2.67
CA VAL A 350 -2.37 -15.94 -4.08
C VAL A 350 -3.79 -16.46 -4.25
N ARG A 351 -4.16 -17.55 -3.57
CA ARG A 351 -5.54 -18.06 -3.56
C ARG A 351 -6.51 -17.03 -2.97
N ARG A 352 -6.15 -16.33 -1.89
CA ARG A 352 -6.94 -15.23 -1.32
C ARG A 352 -7.07 -14.07 -2.29
N ALA A 353 -5.98 -13.63 -2.91
CA ALA A 353 -5.99 -12.58 -3.93
C ALA A 353 -6.93 -12.92 -5.10
N TRP A 354 -6.88 -14.16 -5.59
CA TRP A 354 -7.80 -14.66 -6.62
C TRP A 354 -9.26 -14.61 -6.17
N LEU A 355 -9.58 -15.04 -4.96
CA LEU A 355 -10.95 -15.00 -4.44
C LEU A 355 -11.48 -13.57 -4.31
N ILE A 356 -10.65 -12.63 -3.86
CA ILE A 356 -11.01 -11.21 -3.78
C ILE A 356 -11.26 -10.65 -5.19
N PHE A 357 -10.37 -10.92 -6.14
CA PHE A 357 -10.53 -10.46 -7.52
C PHE A 357 -11.80 -11.03 -8.16
N LYS A 358 -12.04 -12.34 -8.01
CA LYS A 358 -13.22 -13.03 -8.55
C LYS A 358 -14.53 -12.42 -8.03
N ASN A 359 -14.57 -12.05 -6.75
CA ASN A 359 -15.78 -11.53 -6.10
C ASN A 359 -15.98 -10.02 -6.26
N SER A 360 -14.99 -9.29 -6.76
CA SER A 360 -15.03 -7.82 -6.85
C SER A 360 -15.02 -7.40 -8.32
N PRO A 361 -16.13 -7.47 -9.08
CA PRO A 361 -16.17 -7.37 -10.56
C PRO A 361 -15.68 -6.02 -11.13
N THR A 362 -15.58 -4.99 -10.30
CA THR A 362 -15.19 -3.62 -10.67
C THR A 362 -13.68 -3.46 -10.89
N ILE A 363 -12.85 -4.34 -10.31
CA ILE A 363 -11.38 -4.24 -10.41
C ILE A 363 -10.91 -4.60 -11.82
N SER A 364 -10.04 -3.78 -12.40
CA SER A 364 -9.39 -4.06 -13.68
C SER A 364 -8.29 -5.12 -13.53
N LEU A 365 -8.16 -6.01 -14.51
CA LEU A 365 -7.04 -6.95 -14.53
C LEU A 365 -5.68 -6.21 -14.62
N LEU A 366 -5.65 -5.04 -15.25
CA LEU A 366 -4.42 -4.25 -15.42
C LEU A 366 -3.91 -3.67 -14.10
N GLU A 367 -4.80 -3.42 -13.13
CA GLU A 367 -4.41 -3.04 -11.76
C GLU A 367 -3.75 -4.20 -11.03
N CYS A 368 -4.16 -5.45 -11.33
CA CYS A 368 -3.70 -6.65 -10.65
C CYS A 368 -2.95 -7.62 -11.58
N SER A 369 -2.10 -7.09 -12.47
CA SER A 369 -1.45 -7.87 -13.53
C SER A 369 -0.52 -8.99 -13.05
N ASP A 370 -0.02 -8.88 -11.82
CA ASP A 370 0.82 -9.91 -11.22
C ASP A 370 0.02 -11.16 -10.82
N LEU A 371 -1.30 -11.04 -10.62
CA LEU A 371 -2.18 -12.15 -10.22
C LEU A 371 -2.11 -13.36 -11.18
N PRO A 372 -2.34 -13.22 -12.50
CA PRO A 372 -2.25 -14.36 -13.42
C PRO A 372 -0.87 -15.00 -13.42
N LEU A 373 0.21 -14.19 -13.36
CA LEU A 373 1.58 -14.70 -13.37
C LEU A 373 1.87 -15.51 -12.10
N ARG A 374 1.45 -15.01 -10.94
CA ARG A 374 1.60 -15.68 -9.64
C ARG A 374 0.79 -16.97 -9.55
N LEU A 375 -0.44 -16.97 -10.06
CA LEU A 375 -1.27 -18.18 -10.15
C LEU A 375 -0.56 -19.27 -10.94
N ILE A 376 0.02 -18.93 -12.09
CA ILE A 376 0.77 -19.90 -12.93
C ILE A 376 2.00 -20.42 -12.19
N GLN A 377 2.78 -19.54 -11.57
CA GLN A 377 3.98 -19.93 -10.81
C GLN A 377 3.66 -20.91 -9.67
N GLN A 378 2.56 -20.71 -8.95
CA GLN A 378 2.15 -21.59 -7.84
C GLN A 378 1.38 -22.85 -8.28
N GLY A 379 1.16 -23.04 -9.58
CA GLY A 379 0.40 -24.20 -10.10
C GLY A 379 -1.12 -24.03 -10.10
N ASP A 380 -1.62 -22.94 -9.55
CA ASP A 380 -3.04 -22.59 -9.46
C ASP A 380 -3.62 -21.91 -10.72
N GLY A 381 -2.78 -21.60 -11.71
CA GLY A 381 -3.15 -20.93 -12.96
C GLY A 381 -3.78 -21.86 -13.99
N THR A 382 -4.92 -22.46 -13.69
CA THR A 382 -5.67 -23.26 -14.68
C THR A 382 -6.14 -22.39 -15.86
N PRO A 383 -6.33 -22.98 -17.06
CA PRO A 383 -6.87 -22.24 -18.20
C PRO A 383 -8.16 -21.50 -17.86
N ASP A 384 -9.10 -22.15 -17.16
CA ASP A 384 -10.37 -21.54 -16.77
C ASP A 384 -10.18 -20.27 -15.94
N ARG A 385 -9.26 -20.28 -14.97
CA ARG A 385 -8.99 -19.10 -14.13
C ARG A 385 -8.31 -18.00 -14.93
N ILE A 386 -7.30 -18.32 -15.73
CA ILE A 386 -6.56 -17.32 -16.51
C ILE A 386 -7.45 -16.71 -17.60
N PHE A 387 -8.24 -17.50 -18.32
CA PHE A 387 -9.16 -16.97 -19.31
C PHE A 387 -10.38 -16.28 -18.68
N TYR A 388 -10.79 -16.65 -17.46
CA TYR A 388 -11.73 -15.84 -16.70
C TYR A 388 -11.17 -14.44 -16.43
N LEU A 389 -9.89 -14.33 -16.01
CA LEU A 389 -9.21 -13.04 -15.83
C LEU A 389 -9.17 -12.25 -17.14
N LEU A 390 -8.67 -12.88 -18.22
CA LEU A 390 -8.44 -12.22 -19.50
C LEU A 390 -9.72 -11.78 -20.23
N ASN A 391 -10.83 -12.49 -20.02
CA ASN A 391 -12.12 -12.16 -20.64
C ASN A 391 -12.93 -11.15 -19.82
N ARG A 392 -12.40 -10.66 -18.69
CA ARG A 392 -13.09 -9.69 -17.86
C ARG A 392 -13.18 -8.34 -18.59
N LYS A 393 -14.38 -7.77 -18.58
CA LYS A 393 -14.73 -6.55 -19.32
C LYS A 393 -14.99 -5.41 -18.34
N THR A 394 -13.93 -4.81 -17.80
CA THR A 394 -14.08 -3.50 -17.14
C THR A 394 -13.87 -2.38 -18.17
N PRO A 395 -14.44 -1.17 -17.99
CA PRO A 395 -14.29 -0.07 -18.94
C PRO A 395 -12.83 0.29 -19.24
N SER A 396 -11.92 0.08 -18.27
CA SER A 396 -10.48 0.29 -18.42
C SER A 396 -9.75 -0.82 -19.19
N ASP A 397 -10.37 -2.00 -19.33
CA ASP A 397 -9.81 -3.16 -20.04
C ASP A 397 -10.23 -3.20 -21.52
N ILE A 398 -11.10 -2.29 -21.97
CA ILE A 398 -11.62 -2.23 -23.34
C ILE A 398 -11.05 -1.01 -24.07
N THR A 399 -10.52 -1.20 -25.27
CA THR A 399 -10.17 -0.08 -26.16
C THR A 399 -11.45 0.48 -26.80
N PRO A 400 -11.82 1.75 -26.53
CA PRO A 400 -12.98 2.38 -27.15
C PRO A 400 -12.90 2.32 -28.67
N LEU A 401 -14.05 2.23 -29.35
CA LEU A 401 -14.09 2.22 -30.82
C LEU A 401 -13.44 3.46 -31.43
N SER A 402 -13.59 4.62 -30.78
CA SER A 402 -13.08 5.92 -31.22
C SER A 402 -11.55 6.08 -31.11
N THR A 403 -10.85 5.21 -30.39
CA THR A 403 -9.38 5.25 -30.27
C THR A 403 -8.68 4.20 -31.13
N ARG A 404 -9.42 3.45 -31.95
CA ARG A 404 -8.87 2.48 -32.92
C ARG A 404 -8.31 3.15 -34.17
N HIS A 405 -7.77 4.37 -34.04
CA HIS A 405 -7.24 5.15 -35.16
C HIS A 405 -5.77 4.85 -35.44
N PHE A 406 -5.46 4.92 -36.72
CA PHE A 406 -4.21 4.57 -37.37
C PHE A 406 -3.22 5.74 -37.27
N THR A 407 -2.09 5.57 -36.60
CA THR A 407 -0.92 6.45 -36.78
C THR A 407 0.09 5.71 -37.66
N PRO A 408 0.32 6.16 -38.91
CA PRO A 408 1.44 5.68 -39.70
C PRO A 408 2.74 6.08 -38.99
N PHE A 409 3.68 5.15 -38.87
CA PHE A 409 5.04 5.48 -38.47
C PHE A 409 5.76 6.14 -39.65
N GLY A 410 6.25 7.37 -39.47
CA GLY A 410 7.12 8.07 -40.42
C GLY A 410 6.65 9.48 -40.81
N GLN A 411 6.63 10.41 -39.86
CA GLN A 411 6.95 11.81 -40.14
C GLN A 411 7.97 12.23 -39.08
N GLU A 412 9.21 12.39 -39.52
CA GLU A 412 10.23 13.13 -38.77
C GLU A 412 9.72 14.56 -38.57
N GLU A 413 9.84 15.05 -37.34
CA GLU A 413 9.76 16.48 -37.04
C GLU A 413 10.98 17.14 -37.69
N ASP A 414 10.82 17.62 -38.92
CA ASP A 414 11.75 18.60 -39.50
C ASP A 414 11.03 19.95 -39.66
N THR A 415 11.69 20.95 -39.09
CA THR A 415 11.55 22.42 -39.15
C THR A 415 10.79 23.03 -40.34
N PRO A 416 10.10 24.18 -40.15
CA PRO A 416 9.39 24.86 -41.22
C PRO A 416 10.33 25.80 -41.99
N THR A 417 10.49 25.57 -43.30
CA THR A 417 10.95 26.60 -44.23
C THR A 417 9.92 26.75 -45.35
N THR A 418 9.33 27.93 -45.36
CA THR A 418 8.53 28.59 -46.39
C THR A 418 8.94 28.24 -47.83
N THR A 419 7.99 27.82 -48.67
CA THR A 419 7.71 28.46 -49.97
C THR A 419 6.44 27.92 -50.62
N ASP A 420 5.84 28.82 -51.38
CA ASP A 420 4.47 28.83 -51.86
C ASP A 420 4.15 27.84 -53.01
N ASN A 421 2.86 27.51 -53.00
CA ASN A 421 1.93 27.37 -54.13
C ASN A 421 1.60 25.99 -54.74
N PRO A 422 0.33 25.85 -55.19
CA PRO A 422 -0.37 24.58 -55.29
C PRO A 422 -0.68 24.22 -56.74
N THR A 423 -0.42 22.99 -57.18
CA THR A 423 -1.13 22.48 -58.36
C THR A 423 -1.17 20.96 -58.38
N SER A 424 -2.41 20.45 -58.49
CA SER A 424 -2.82 19.09 -58.87
C SER A 424 -3.15 18.12 -57.72
N PRO A 425 -4.28 17.38 -57.84
CA PRO A 425 -4.81 16.52 -56.80
C PRO A 425 -3.92 15.27 -56.62
N PRO A 426 -3.68 14.77 -55.40
CA PRO A 426 -2.99 13.50 -55.26
C PRO A 426 -3.93 12.39 -55.73
N GLN A 427 -3.55 11.74 -56.82
CA GLN A 427 -4.04 10.43 -57.19
C GLN A 427 -4.00 9.53 -55.95
N GLN A 428 -5.16 8.98 -55.58
CA GLN A 428 -5.26 7.93 -54.56
C GLN A 428 -4.54 6.67 -55.06
N GLN A 429 -3.23 6.62 -54.86
CA GLN A 429 -2.48 5.38 -54.92
C GLN A 429 -2.98 4.50 -53.77
N HIS A 430 -3.79 3.51 -54.10
CA HIS A 430 -4.15 2.42 -53.21
C HIS A 430 -2.85 1.72 -52.78
N GLN A 431 -2.37 1.99 -51.56
CA GLN A 431 -1.27 1.22 -50.99
C GLN A 431 -1.78 -0.18 -50.61
N PRO A 432 -1.07 -1.26 -50.95
CA PRO A 432 -1.51 -2.60 -50.59
C PRO A 432 -1.55 -2.76 -49.07
N LEU A 433 -2.66 -3.30 -48.55
CA LEU A 433 -2.86 -3.70 -47.14
C LEU A 433 -1.89 -4.80 -46.67
N TYR A 434 -1.00 -5.26 -47.55
CA TYR A 434 -0.10 -6.39 -47.38
C TYR A 434 1.33 -6.01 -47.83
N TYR A 435 2.35 -6.56 -47.17
CA TYR A 435 3.71 -6.63 -47.71
C TYR A 435 3.71 -7.41 -49.05
N PRO A 436 4.76 -7.29 -49.88
CA PRO A 436 4.89 -8.03 -51.15
C PRO A 436 4.83 -9.56 -51.00
N ASP A 437 4.93 -10.07 -49.77
CA ASP A 437 4.85 -11.48 -49.40
C ASP A 437 3.45 -11.93 -48.93
N GLY A 438 2.44 -11.06 -48.98
CA GLY A 438 1.06 -11.37 -48.59
C GLY A 438 0.79 -11.31 -47.08
N SER A 439 1.62 -10.63 -46.28
CA SER A 439 1.38 -10.42 -44.84
C SER A 439 0.83 -9.01 -44.51
N PRO A 440 -0.16 -8.84 -43.61
CA PRO A 440 -0.74 -7.53 -43.31
C PRO A 440 0.23 -6.65 -42.49
N ARG A 441 0.38 -5.37 -42.87
CA ARG A 441 1.24 -4.40 -42.15
C ARG A 441 0.72 -4.13 -40.73
N LEU A 442 1.58 -4.31 -39.72
CA LEU A 442 1.23 -4.37 -38.28
C LEU A 442 1.29 -3.00 -37.56
N ALA A 443 0.60 -2.00 -38.11
CA ALA A 443 0.18 -0.81 -37.37
C ALA A 443 -1.35 -0.74 -37.43
N GLY A 444 -2.02 -0.71 -36.27
CA GLY A 444 -3.45 -0.38 -36.17
C GLY A 444 -4.40 -1.25 -37.01
N LEU A 445 -4.42 -2.57 -36.83
CA LEU A 445 -5.50 -3.37 -37.42
C LEU A 445 -6.85 -2.86 -36.87
N PRO A 446 -7.82 -2.47 -37.71
CA PRO A 446 -9.10 -1.86 -37.30
C PRO A 446 -10.00 -2.77 -36.44
N ARG A 447 -9.53 -4.00 -36.16
CA ARG A 447 -10.22 -5.03 -35.39
C ARG A 447 -9.61 -5.31 -34.01
N CYS A 448 -8.49 -4.69 -33.63
CA CYS A 448 -7.88 -4.96 -32.32
C CYS A 448 -8.77 -4.42 -31.18
N SER A 449 -9.37 -5.34 -30.42
CA SER A 449 -10.26 -4.99 -29.31
C SER A 449 -9.54 -4.87 -27.96
N LEU A 450 -8.23 -5.14 -27.92
CA LEU A 450 -7.45 -5.22 -26.69
C LEU A 450 -6.52 -4.01 -26.53
N PRO A 451 -6.35 -3.47 -25.31
CA PRO A 451 -5.37 -2.44 -25.04
C PRO A 451 -3.96 -3.05 -25.00
N THR A 452 -2.94 -2.27 -25.39
CA THR A 452 -1.53 -2.70 -25.44
C THR A 452 -1.02 -3.37 -24.15
N PRO A 453 -1.35 -2.87 -22.93
CA PRO A 453 -0.90 -3.51 -21.70
C PRO A 453 -1.46 -4.93 -21.53
N LEU A 454 -2.71 -5.16 -21.94
CA LEU A 454 -3.32 -6.49 -21.86
C LEU A 454 -2.67 -7.45 -22.88
N ILE A 455 -2.34 -6.94 -24.07
CA ILE A 455 -1.59 -7.72 -25.07
C ILE A 455 -0.23 -8.12 -24.51
N ASP A 456 0.55 -7.18 -23.96
CA ASP A 456 1.85 -7.47 -23.33
C ASP A 456 1.69 -8.48 -22.17
N LEU A 457 0.62 -8.37 -21.36
CA LEU A 457 0.33 -9.34 -20.29
C LEU A 457 0.07 -10.75 -20.82
N VAL A 458 -0.69 -10.93 -21.91
CA VAL A 458 -0.92 -12.26 -22.50
C VAL A 458 0.39 -12.89 -22.97
N HIS A 459 1.31 -12.09 -23.52
CA HIS A 459 2.64 -12.57 -23.89
C HIS A 459 3.46 -13.04 -22.68
N LEU A 460 3.38 -12.33 -21.56
CA LEU A 460 4.02 -12.73 -20.30
C LEU A 460 3.38 -14.01 -19.72
N ILE A 461 2.06 -14.14 -19.80
CA ILE A 461 1.31 -15.35 -19.40
C ILE A 461 1.75 -16.56 -20.24
N ALA A 462 1.83 -16.39 -21.56
CA ALA A 462 2.31 -17.43 -22.47
C ALA A 462 3.72 -17.90 -22.09
N TYR A 463 4.63 -16.96 -21.80
CA TYR A 463 5.97 -17.30 -21.34
C TYR A 463 5.99 -18.02 -19.99
N ALA A 464 5.15 -17.59 -19.04
CA ALA A 464 5.03 -18.24 -17.73
C ALA A 464 4.53 -19.69 -17.87
N TYR A 465 3.56 -19.94 -18.74
CA TYR A 465 3.11 -21.31 -19.03
C TYR A 465 4.18 -22.17 -19.70
N ALA A 466 4.95 -21.59 -20.62
CA ALA A 466 6.02 -22.28 -21.32
C ALA A 466 7.16 -22.72 -20.39
N THR A 467 7.43 -21.95 -19.35
CA THR A 467 8.55 -22.15 -18.41
C THR A 467 8.19 -22.89 -17.13
N GLN A 468 6.90 -23.18 -16.90
CA GLN A 468 6.43 -23.83 -15.67
C GLN A 468 6.98 -25.26 -15.51
N PRO A 469 7.77 -25.57 -14.47
CA PRO A 469 8.50 -26.84 -14.36
C PRO A 469 7.58 -28.06 -14.17
N HIS A 470 6.50 -27.92 -13.38
CA HIS A 470 5.64 -29.03 -12.95
C HIS A 470 4.50 -29.36 -13.93
N THR A 471 4.63 -29.00 -15.21
CA THR A 471 3.61 -29.29 -16.23
C THR A 471 4.19 -30.13 -17.36
N SER A 472 3.38 -31.03 -17.93
CA SER A 472 3.83 -31.80 -19.09
C SER A 472 3.95 -30.91 -20.33
N SER A 473 4.87 -31.24 -21.23
CA SER A 473 5.03 -30.56 -22.52
C SER A 473 3.71 -30.38 -23.29
N ARG A 474 2.85 -31.41 -23.33
CA ARG A 474 1.53 -31.35 -23.97
C ARG A 474 0.63 -30.28 -23.35
N VAL A 475 0.56 -30.24 -22.02
CA VAL A 475 -0.26 -29.26 -21.28
C VAL A 475 0.29 -27.85 -21.46
N SER A 476 1.61 -27.68 -21.34
CA SER A 476 2.29 -26.40 -21.55
C SER A 476 2.07 -25.89 -22.98
N SER A 477 2.27 -26.74 -24.00
CA SER A 477 2.03 -26.40 -25.41
C SER A 477 0.59 -25.96 -25.66
N ARG A 478 -0.40 -26.71 -25.14
CA ARG A 478 -1.81 -26.36 -25.26
C ARG A 478 -2.13 -25.00 -24.65
N ARG A 479 -1.63 -24.71 -23.43
CA ARG A 479 -1.87 -23.43 -22.74
C ARG A 479 -1.28 -22.24 -23.49
N VAL A 480 -0.08 -22.40 -24.05
CA VAL A 480 0.54 -21.36 -24.87
C VAL A 480 -0.23 -21.17 -26.18
N TRP A 481 -0.70 -22.25 -26.80
CA TRP A 481 -1.53 -22.19 -28.00
C TRP A 481 -2.88 -21.49 -27.74
N GLU A 482 -3.50 -21.70 -26.58
CA GLU A 482 -4.71 -20.97 -26.17
C GLU A 482 -4.45 -19.47 -26.03
N CYS A 483 -3.27 -19.05 -25.52
CA CYS A 483 -2.87 -17.64 -25.50
C CYS A 483 -2.69 -17.05 -26.92
N TYR A 484 -2.08 -17.83 -27.82
CA TYR A 484 -1.95 -17.47 -29.23
C TYR A 484 -3.32 -17.27 -29.89
N ARG A 485 -4.24 -18.23 -29.70
CA ARG A 485 -5.59 -18.16 -30.25
C ARG A 485 -6.37 -16.97 -29.67
N PHE A 486 -6.26 -16.72 -28.36
CA PHE A 486 -6.90 -15.57 -27.71
C PHE A 486 -6.50 -14.23 -28.35
N LEU A 487 -5.21 -14.05 -28.68
CA LEU A 487 -4.70 -12.86 -29.35
C LEU A 487 -5.15 -12.81 -30.82
N GLN A 488 -5.09 -13.93 -31.53
CA GLN A 488 -5.48 -14.03 -32.94
C GLN A 488 -6.97 -13.73 -33.15
N ASP A 489 -7.85 -14.32 -32.32
CA ASP A 489 -9.30 -14.13 -32.37
C ASP A 489 -9.70 -12.65 -32.17
N ARG A 490 -8.80 -11.85 -31.58
CA ARG A 490 -8.99 -10.41 -31.31
C ARG A 490 -8.15 -9.49 -32.20
N GLY A 491 -7.50 -10.04 -33.22
CA GLY A 491 -6.65 -9.28 -34.14
C GLY A 491 -5.48 -8.57 -33.47
N ALA A 492 -5.02 -9.07 -32.32
CA ALA A 492 -3.93 -8.46 -31.56
C ALA A 492 -2.55 -8.84 -32.15
N PRO A 493 -1.57 -7.92 -32.12
CA PRO A 493 -0.23 -8.20 -32.60
C PRO A 493 0.44 -9.29 -31.76
N LEU A 494 1.18 -10.16 -32.44
CA LEU A 494 1.98 -11.21 -31.81
C LEU A 494 3.43 -10.73 -31.71
N SER A 495 4.05 -10.90 -30.55
CA SER A 495 5.46 -10.55 -30.33
C SER A 495 6.36 -11.79 -30.43
N PRO A 496 7.68 -11.59 -30.67
CA PRO A 496 8.66 -12.67 -30.60
C PRO A 496 8.64 -13.46 -29.28
N LEU A 497 8.18 -12.86 -28.18
CA LEU A 497 8.05 -13.58 -26.91
C LEU A 497 7.05 -14.74 -27.00
N LEU A 498 5.99 -14.61 -27.81
CA LEU A 498 5.00 -15.68 -28.02
C LEU A 498 5.55 -16.81 -28.89
N SER A 499 6.21 -16.50 -30.02
CA SER A 499 6.84 -17.52 -30.86
C SER A 499 7.83 -18.34 -30.06
N ARG A 500 8.67 -17.67 -29.26
CA ARG A 500 9.61 -18.36 -28.36
C ARG A 500 8.89 -19.19 -27.31
N SER A 501 7.82 -18.69 -26.70
CA SER A 501 7.02 -19.47 -25.75
C SER A 501 6.49 -20.76 -26.39
N LEU A 502 6.05 -20.71 -27.65
CA LEU A 502 5.62 -21.88 -28.43
C LEU A 502 6.79 -22.82 -28.77
N VAL A 503 7.96 -22.30 -29.11
CA VAL A 503 9.17 -23.11 -29.32
C VAL A 503 9.56 -23.85 -28.04
N GLN A 504 9.52 -23.18 -26.89
CA GLN A 504 9.83 -23.80 -25.59
C GLN A 504 8.83 -24.92 -25.29
N ALA A 505 7.54 -24.59 -25.26
CA ALA A 505 6.50 -25.50 -24.83
C ALA A 505 6.26 -26.63 -25.83
N GLY A 506 6.34 -26.32 -27.13
CA GLY A 506 5.93 -27.20 -28.22
C GLY A 506 7.06 -27.95 -28.92
N LEU A 507 8.32 -27.51 -28.82
CA LEU A 507 9.46 -28.19 -29.46
C LEU A 507 10.49 -28.63 -28.42
N LEU A 508 11.03 -27.70 -27.64
CA LEU A 508 12.15 -28.00 -26.75
C LEU A 508 11.75 -28.90 -25.57
N ARG A 509 10.59 -28.66 -24.94
CA ARG A 509 10.13 -29.49 -23.82
C ARG A 509 9.84 -30.94 -24.23
N PRO A 510 9.07 -31.23 -25.30
CA PRO A 510 8.90 -32.61 -25.77
C PRO A 510 10.22 -33.30 -26.10
N LEU A 511 11.17 -32.60 -26.72
CA LEU A 511 12.51 -33.14 -27.00
C LEU A 511 13.27 -33.49 -25.72
N LYS A 512 13.23 -32.62 -24.70
CA LYS A 512 13.80 -32.90 -23.37
C LYS A 512 13.12 -34.08 -22.68
N GLU A 513 11.81 -34.22 -22.86
CA GLU A 513 11.01 -35.35 -22.39
C GLU A 513 11.15 -36.62 -23.25
N ARG A 514 11.98 -36.59 -24.31
CA ARG A 514 12.20 -37.68 -25.28
C ARG A 514 10.91 -38.15 -25.97
N LYS A 515 9.98 -37.23 -26.22
CA LYS A 515 8.72 -37.50 -26.92
C LYS A 515 8.86 -37.21 -28.41
N PHE A 516 8.09 -37.96 -29.20
CA PHE A 516 7.97 -37.71 -30.64
C PHE A 516 7.29 -36.35 -30.89
N LEU A 517 7.85 -35.56 -31.81
CA LEU A 517 7.31 -34.28 -32.23
C LEU A 517 6.41 -34.46 -33.46
N PRO A 518 5.11 -34.13 -33.41
CA PRO A 518 4.24 -34.14 -34.58
C PRO A 518 4.76 -33.20 -35.67
N LEU A 519 4.76 -33.66 -36.92
CA LEU A 519 5.25 -32.87 -38.07
C LEU A 519 4.45 -31.58 -38.26
N GLU A 520 3.13 -31.65 -38.10
CA GLU A 520 2.22 -30.50 -38.21
C GLU A 520 2.53 -29.42 -37.17
N GLN A 521 2.75 -29.83 -35.91
CA GLN A 521 3.10 -28.91 -34.84
C GLN A 521 4.44 -28.21 -35.13
N THR A 522 5.43 -28.94 -35.63
CA THR A 522 6.73 -28.37 -36.02
C THR A 522 6.58 -27.37 -37.16
N ARG A 523 5.86 -27.74 -38.23
CA ARG A 523 5.61 -26.84 -39.37
C ARG A 523 4.89 -25.56 -38.93
N PHE A 524 3.89 -25.68 -38.07
CA PHE A 524 3.17 -24.53 -37.52
C PHE A 524 4.09 -23.60 -36.74
N VAL A 525 4.87 -24.13 -35.78
CA VAL A 525 5.76 -23.32 -34.94
C VAL A 525 6.86 -22.66 -35.78
N LEU A 526 7.46 -23.38 -36.73
CA LEU A 526 8.48 -22.83 -37.64
C LEU A 526 7.93 -21.74 -38.55
N GLY A 527 6.71 -21.91 -39.07
CA GLY A 527 6.03 -20.87 -39.84
C GLY A 527 5.81 -19.59 -39.02
N LEU A 528 5.44 -19.75 -37.74
CA LEU A 528 5.28 -18.61 -36.84
C LEU A 528 6.62 -17.92 -36.52
N VAL A 529 7.69 -18.69 -36.26
CA VAL A 529 9.04 -18.16 -36.03
C VAL A 529 9.56 -17.43 -37.27
N ARG A 530 9.37 -18.01 -38.47
CA ARG A 530 9.75 -17.38 -39.74
C ARG A 530 9.10 -16.02 -39.91
N ARG A 531 7.82 -15.92 -39.53
CA ARG A 531 7.03 -14.68 -39.61
C ARG A 531 7.42 -13.63 -38.57
N LEU A 532 7.73 -14.03 -37.33
CA LEU A 532 7.95 -13.07 -36.21
C LEU A 532 9.41 -12.77 -35.91
N GLU A 533 10.32 -13.70 -36.21
CA GLU A 533 11.75 -13.62 -35.89
C GLU A 533 12.64 -13.68 -37.15
N GLY A 534 12.07 -14.09 -38.29
CA GLY A 534 12.74 -14.12 -39.60
C GLY A 534 13.10 -15.53 -40.10
N PRO A 535 13.35 -15.68 -41.41
CA PRO A 535 13.58 -16.98 -42.05
C PRO A 535 14.85 -17.66 -41.54
N GLN A 536 15.93 -16.91 -41.31
CA GLN A 536 17.19 -17.46 -40.80
C GLN A 536 17.03 -18.16 -39.44
N VAL A 537 16.24 -17.57 -38.53
CA VAL A 537 15.98 -18.16 -37.21
C VAL A 537 15.16 -19.44 -37.34
N ALA A 538 14.17 -19.46 -38.24
CA ALA A 538 13.35 -20.63 -38.51
C ALA A 538 14.17 -21.77 -39.15
N GLU A 539 15.02 -21.49 -40.14
CA GLU A 539 15.89 -22.49 -40.78
C GLU A 539 16.88 -23.10 -39.78
N ASN A 540 17.49 -22.26 -38.93
CA ASN A 540 18.38 -22.75 -37.87
C ASN A 540 17.64 -23.65 -36.87
N LEU A 541 16.41 -23.28 -36.49
CA LEU A 541 15.59 -24.09 -35.60
C LEU A 541 15.13 -25.40 -36.26
N ASP A 542 14.79 -25.38 -37.55
CA ASP A 542 14.40 -26.57 -38.32
C ASP A 542 15.54 -27.59 -38.39
N ARG A 543 16.76 -27.14 -38.68
CA ARG A 543 17.97 -27.98 -38.63
C ARG A 543 18.15 -28.64 -37.26
N LEU A 544 18.02 -27.88 -36.18
CA LEU A 544 18.11 -28.41 -34.81
C LEU A 544 17.03 -29.46 -34.50
N VAL A 545 15.80 -29.23 -34.94
CA VAL A 545 14.69 -30.18 -34.73
C VAL A 545 14.87 -31.43 -35.58
N TRP A 546 15.36 -31.28 -36.81
CA TRP A 546 15.68 -32.38 -37.72
C TRP A 546 16.76 -33.30 -37.15
N ASP A 547 17.86 -32.71 -36.66
CA ASP A 547 18.95 -33.45 -36.02
C ASP A 547 18.46 -34.21 -34.79
N ALA A 548 17.60 -33.58 -33.98
CA ALA A 548 16.99 -34.19 -32.81
C ALA A 548 16.05 -35.36 -33.15
N ARG A 549 15.38 -35.35 -34.32
CA ARG A 549 14.48 -36.42 -34.78
C ARG A 549 15.21 -37.65 -35.32
N ARG A 550 16.39 -37.49 -35.92
CA ARG A 550 17.17 -38.58 -36.56
C ARG A 550 17.83 -39.56 -35.60
N GLY A 551 17.60 -39.45 -34.29
CA GLY A 551 18.13 -40.40 -33.29
C GLY A 551 19.50 -40.04 -32.72
N ASN A 552 20.14 -38.97 -33.20
CA ASN A 552 21.30 -38.40 -32.51
C ASN A 552 20.79 -37.69 -31.25
N ARG A 553 21.09 -38.28 -30.08
CA ARG A 553 21.00 -37.57 -28.79
C ARG A 553 21.56 -36.18 -29.03
N ILE A 554 20.74 -35.14 -28.90
CA ILE A 554 21.26 -33.77 -28.88
C ILE A 554 22.36 -33.81 -27.81
N PRO A 555 23.64 -33.52 -28.13
CA PRO A 555 24.68 -33.48 -27.10
C PRO A 555 24.14 -32.55 -26.02
N GLY A 556 24.05 -32.99 -24.76
CA GLY A 556 23.43 -32.18 -23.70
C GLY A 556 24.01 -30.76 -23.63
N LYS A 557 25.26 -30.59 -24.08
CA LYS A 557 25.92 -29.30 -24.32
C LYS A 557 25.25 -28.43 -25.40
N ALA A 558 24.92 -28.96 -26.58
CA ALA A 558 24.32 -28.20 -27.68
C ALA A 558 22.91 -27.67 -27.33
N LEU A 559 22.07 -28.50 -26.69
CA LEU A 559 20.75 -28.04 -26.21
C LEU A 559 20.90 -27.03 -25.06
N GLY A 560 21.86 -27.26 -24.16
CA GLY A 560 22.17 -26.34 -23.05
C GLY A 560 22.75 -24.99 -23.51
N ASP A 561 23.47 -24.95 -24.63
CA ASP A 561 24.01 -23.73 -25.21
C ASP A 561 22.94 -22.93 -25.97
N VAL A 562 22.05 -23.62 -26.69
CA VAL A 562 20.84 -23.02 -27.27
C VAL A 562 19.95 -22.47 -26.16
N ASP A 563 19.68 -23.24 -25.10
CA ASP A 563 18.93 -22.78 -23.93
C ASP A 563 19.58 -21.55 -23.27
N ARG A 564 20.92 -21.51 -23.13
CA ARG A 564 21.64 -20.38 -22.53
C ARG A 564 21.58 -19.11 -23.37
N ARG A 565 21.89 -19.19 -24.67
CA ARG A 565 21.80 -18.04 -25.59
C ARG A 565 20.38 -17.50 -25.67
N ARG A 566 19.42 -18.42 -25.77
CA ARG A 566 18.00 -18.11 -25.76
C ARG A 566 17.56 -17.48 -24.44
N ALA A 567 17.96 -18.01 -23.29
CA ALA A 567 17.58 -17.46 -21.99
C ALA A 567 18.02 -16.00 -21.83
N ALA A 568 19.22 -15.65 -22.34
CA ALA A 568 19.70 -14.27 -22.33
C ALA A 568 18.84 -13.33 -23.19
N GLU A 569 18.44 -13.77 -24.38
CA GLU A 569 17.57 -12.99 -25.25
C GLU A 569 16.11 -12.95 -24.79
N ASP A 570 15.58 -14.06 -24.24
CA ASP A 570 14.27 -14.12 -23.61
C ASP A 570 14.23 -13.13 -22.45
N GLN A 571 15.30 -13.05 -21.65
CA GLN A 571 15.42 -12.06 -20.58
C GLN A 571 15.47 -10.61 -21.10
N ARG A 572 16.09 -10.36 -22.27
CA ARG A 572 16.05 -9.04 -22.95
C ARG A 572 14.64 -8.70 -23.46
N LEU A 573 13.94 -9.66 -24.09
CA LEU A 573 12.57 -9.48 -24.59
C LEU A 573 11.57 -9.30 -23.45
N LEU A 574 11.66 -10.11 -22.40
CA LEU A 574 10.91 -9.93 -21.16
C LEU A 574 11.15 -8.54 -20.58
N GLY A 575 12.41 -8.09 -20.50
CA GLY A 575 12.73 -6.73 -20.05
C GLY A 575 12.06 -5.64 -20.89
N ARG A 576 11.99 -5.82 -22.22
CA ARG A 576 11.31 -4.88 -23.14
C ARG A 576 9.80 -4.90 -22.97
N VAL A 577 9.17 -6.08 -23.01
CA VAL A 577 7.72 -6.25 -22.86
C VAL A 577 7.27 -5.75 -21.48
N TYR A 578 7.96 -6.17 -20.42
CA TYR A 578 7.68 -5.72 -19.07
C TYR A 578 7.94 -4.21 -18.89
N GLY A 579 8.96 -3.67 -19.57
CA GLY A 579 9.24 -2.24 -19.60
C GLY A 579 8.11 -1.43 -20.23
N ARG A 580 7.59 -1.87 -21.39
CA ARG A 580 6.41 -1.25 -22.03
C ARG A 580 5.17 -1.35 -21.14
N PHE A 581 4.92 -2.54 -20.60
CA PHE A 581 3.83 -2.80 -19.67
C PHE A 581 3.85 -1.85 -18.47
N ARG A 582 5.01 -1.71 -17.79
CA ARG A 582 5.17 -0.79 -16.65
C ARG A 582 5.02 0.68 -17.03
N ARG A 583 5.51 1.12 -18.20
CA ARG A 583 5.38 2.51 -18.64
C ARG A 583 3.93 2.88 -18.87
N ALA A 584 3.12 1.96 -19.40
CA ALA A 584 1.69 2.15 -19.55
C ALA A 584 0.95 2.22 -18.19
N GLY A 585 1.40 1.45 -17.20
CA GLY A 585 0.85 1.49 -15.83
C GLY A 585 1.21 2.76 -15.04
N ARG A 586 2.42 3.32 -15.20
CA ARG A 586 2.86 4.54 -14.47
C ARG A 586 2.05 5.80 -14.78
N ARG A 587 1.35 5.85 -15.92
CA ARG A 587 0.47 6.98 -16.24
C ARG A 587 -0.83 6.99 -15.43
N LYS A 588 -1.14 5.94 -14.68
CA LYS A 588 -2.42 5.84 -13.95
C LYS A 588 -2.34 5.73 -12.43
N ASN A 589 -1.24 5.31 -11.80
CA ASN A 589 -1.06 5.39 -10.34
C ASN A 589 0.41 5.15 -9.96
N ALA A 590 1.00 6.05 -9.17
CA ALA A 590 2.34 5.89 -8.62
C ALA A 590 2.27 5.04 -7.33
N VAL A 591 2.47 3.72 -7.44
CA VAL A 591 2.90 2.91 -6.30
C VAL A 591 4.08 2.02 -6.72
N VAL A 592 5.15 2.16 -5.95
CA VAL A 592 6.47 1.58 -6.15
C VAL A 592 6.47 0.14 -5.65
N GLY A 593 6.48 -0.82 -6.58
CA GLY A 593 6.90 -2.21 -6.33
C GLY A 593 8.29 -2.48 -6.90
N LYS A 594 9.15 -3.14 -6.12
CA LYS A 594 10.54 -3.49 -6.43
C LYS A 594 10.69 -4.21 -7.79
N LYS A 595 11.88 -4.08 -8.42
CA LYS A 595 12.22 -4.67 -9.72
C LYS A 595 12.06 -6.20 -9.70
N PRO A 596 11.42 -6.84 -10.70
CA PRO A 596 11.41 -8.30 -10.83
C PRO A 596 12.76 -8.94 -11.23
N ARG A 597 13.85 -8.17 -11.29
CA ARG A 597 15.14 -8.68 -11.77
C ARG A 597 15.74 -9.77 -10.87
N GLU A 598 15.31 -9.86 -9.61
CA GLU A 598 15.70 -10.92 -8.67
C GLU A 598 14.81 -12.18 -8.78
N TYR A 599 13.57 -12.05 -9.26
CA TYR A 599 12.56 -13.14 -9.24
C TYR A 599 12.88 -14.33 -10.16
N TRP A 600 13.85 -14.19 -11.07
CA TRP A 600 14.22 -15.25 -12.03
C TRP A 600 15.67 -15.70 -11.92
N ARG A 601 16.46 -15.18 -10.95
CA ARG A 601 17.86 -15.58 -10.76
C ARG A 601 18.05 -16.65 -9.69
N GLU A 602 17.13 -16.83 -8.76
CA GLU A 602 17.29 -17.84 -7.70
C GLU A 602 16.56 -19.13 -8.03
N ARG A 603 17.27 -20.01 -8.74
CA ARG A 603 17.21 -21.48 -8.61
C ARG A 603 18.34 -22.08 -9.44
N LYS A 604 19.57 -21.83 -8.98
CA LYS A 604 20.71 -22.73 -9.17
C LYS A 604 21.28 -22.99 -7.79
N GLY A 605 20.69 -23.99 -7.15
CA GLY A 605 21.21 -24.73 -6.01
C GLY A 605 20.81 -26.16 -6.28
#